data_AF-A0A0B7IE30-F1
#
_entry.id   AF-A0A0B7IE30-F1
#
_cell.length_a   1.000
_cell.length_b   1.000
_cell.length_c   1.000
_cell.angle_alpha   90.00
_cell.angle_beta   90.00
_cell.angle_gamma   90.00
#
_symmetry.space_group_name_H-M   'P 1'
#
loop_
_entity.id
_entity.type
_entity.pdbx_description
1 polymer ?
#
loop_
_entity_poly.entity_id
_entity_poly.type
_entity_poly.pdbx_seq_one_letter_code
_entity_poly.pdbx_strand_id
1 'polypeptide(L)' 'MVNYIKESYEELKNHVTWPTLAQAQKEMVIVVVFSVLFSLLIWGMDSFFEWLMAWYFNFMK' A
#
# COMPACT_ATOMS: atom_id res chain seq x y z
N MET A 1 -7.93 -15.69 32.16
CA MET A 1 -7.91 -15.33 30.73
C MET A 1 -8.19 -13.85 30.50
N VAL A 2 -9.29 -13.29 31.02
CA VAL A 2 -9.60 -11.84 30.90
C VAL A 2 -8.48 -10.93 31.45
N ASN A 3 -7.88 -11.29 32.59
CA ASN A 3 -6.75 -10.53 33.15
C ASN A 3 -5.50 -10.54 32.27
N TYR A 4 -5.23 -11.63 31.55
CA TYR A 4 -4.05 -11.75 30.68
C TYR A 4 -4.15 -10.85 29.44
N ILE A 5 -5.36 -10.73 28.87
CA ILE A 5 -5.64 -9.79 27.78
C ILE A 5 -5.49 -8.34 28.26
N LYS A 6 -5.88 -8.07 29.52
CA LYS A 6 -5.76 -6.75 30.13
C LYS A 6 -4.29 -6.36 30.40
N GLU A 7 -3.49 -7.29 30.95
CA GLU A 7 -2.04 -7.13 31.14
C GLU A 7 -1.32 -6.98 29.80
N SER A 8 -1.65 -7.80 28.80
CA SER A 8 -1.05 -7.69 27.45
C SER A 8 -1.38 -6.35 26.79
N TYR A 9 -2.58 -5.80 27.00
CA TYR A 9 -2.97 -4.49 26.48
C TYR A 9 -2.27 -3.34 27.22
N GLU A 10 -2.08 -3.44 28.53
CA GLU A 10 -1.28 -2.48 29.30
C GLU A 10 0.20 -2.52 28.90
N GLU A 11 0.76 -3.70 28.65
CA GLU A 11 2.14 -3.88 28.20
C GLU A 11 2.36 -3.32 26.79
N LEU A 12 1.46 -3.63 25.85
CA LEU A 12 1.50 -3.10 24.49
C LEU A 12 1.23 -1.59 24.39
N LYS A 13 0.65 -0.98 25.42
CA LYS A 13 0.43 0.47 25.45
C LYS A 13 1.56 1.21 26.14
N ASN A 14 2.11 0.65 27.22
CA ASN A 14 3.14 1.30 28.03
C ASN A 14 4.57 0.98 27.58
N HIS A 15 4.79 -0.14 26.89
CA HIS A 15 6.12 -0.59 26.43
C HIS A 15 6.32 -0.53 24.92
N VAL A 16 5.30 -0.11 24.15
CA VAL A 16 5.42 0.16 22.72
C VAL A 16 5.36 1.65 22.48
N THR A 17 6.38 2.19 21.81
CA THR A 17 6.41 3.57 21.37
C THR A 17 5.48 3.75 20.18
N TRP A 18 4.20 4.00 20.45
CA TRP A 18 3.27 4.40 19.39
C TRP A 18 3.70 5.76 18.83
N PRO A 19 3.84 5.89 17.49
CA PRO A 19 4.13 7.18 16.90
C PRO A 19 2.98 8.14 17.21
N THR A 20 3.31 9.41 17.41
CA THR A 20 2.28 10.43 17.54
C THR A 20 1.44 10.46 16.25
N LEU A 21 0.16 10.81 16.36
CA LEU A 21 -0.74 10.85 15.19
C LEU A 21 -0.15 11.70 14.04
N ALA A 22 0.57 12.77 14.36
CA ALA A 22 1.25 13.61 13.39
C ALA A 22 2.39 12.89 12.65
N GLN A 23 3.16 12.04 13.34
CA GLN A 23 4.22 11.23 12.72
C GLN A 23 3.63 10.12 11.85
N ALA A 24 2.60 9.43 12.34
CA ALA A 24 1.90 8.40 11.56
C ALA A 24 1.26 8.97 10.29
N GLN A 25 0.69 10.17 10.36
CA GLN A 25 0.14 10.85 9.19
C GLN A 25 1.22 11.23 8.16
N LYS A 26 2.40 11.68 8.60
CA LYS A 26 3.52 11.98 7.70
C LYS A 26 3.93 10.74 6.91
N GLU A 27 4.05 9.60 7.58
CA GLU A 27 4.38 8.32 6.94
C GLU A 27 3.27 7.85 6.00
N MET A 28 2.00 8.01 6.40
CA MET A 28 0.84 7.69 5.56
C MET A 28 0.83 8.50 4.26
N VAL A 29 1.11 9.81 4.32
CA VAL A 29 1.14 10.66 3.12
C VAL A 29 2.16 10.15 2.11
N ILE A 30 3.35 9.76 2.57
CA ILE A 30 4.39 9.20 1.69
C ILE A 30 3.87 7.93 1.01
N VAL A 31 3.29 7.00 1.77
CA VAL A 31 2.74 5.73 1.24
C VAL A 31 1.62 5.98 0.22
N VAL A 32 0.74 6.94 0.48
CA VAL A 32 -0.35 7.31 -0.44
C VAL A 32 0.20 7.84 -1.76
N VAL A 33 1.21 8.72 -1.72
CA VAL A 33 1.85 9.24 -2.93
C VAL A 33 2.47 8.12 -3.76
N PHE A 34 3.20 7.20 -3.13
CA PHE A 34 3.77 6.04 -3.82
C PHE A 34 2.68 5.13 -4.43
N SER A 35 1.61 4.86 -3.69
CA SER A 35 0.49 4.05 -4.18
C SER A 35 -0.15 4.64 -5.44
N VAL A 36 -0.33 5.97 -5.47
CA VAL A 36 -0.87 6.67 -6.65
C VAL A 36 0.09 6.57 -7.84
N LEU A 37 1.39 6.75 -7.62
CA LEU A 37 2.40 6.61 -8.68
C LEU A 37 2.44 5.19 -9.25
N PHE A 38 2.42 4.16 -8.40
CA PHE A 38 2.37 2.77 -8.85
C PHE A 38 1.07 2.45 -9.60
N SER A 39 -0.07 2.98 -9.15
CA SER A 39 -1.34 2.82 -9.86
C SER A 39 -1.28 3.39 -11.28
N LEU A 40 -0.66 4.56 -11.47
CA LEU A 40 -0.47 5.17 -12.78
C LEU A 40 0.49 4.35 -13.67
N LEU A 41 1.54 3.78 -13.08
CA LEU A 41 2.47 2.91 -13.81
C LEU A 41 1.79 1.61 -14.28
N ILE A 42 1.00 0.97 -13.42
CA ILE A 42 0.22 -0.24 -13.79
C ILE A 42 -0.75 0.11 -14.91
N TRP A 43 -1.49 1.20 -14.79
CA TRP A 43 -2.41 1.65 -15.83
C TRP A 43 -1.72 1.87 -17.19
N GLY A 44 -0.52 2.49 -17.17
CA GLY A 44 0.28 2.68 -18.38
C GLY A 44 0.79 1.37 -18.95
N MET A 45 1.22 0.44 -18.10
CA MET A 45 1.66 -0.90 -18.51
C MET A 45 0.52 -1.70 -19.14
N ASP A 46 -0.66 -1.72 -18.52
CA ASP A 46 -1.84 -2.42 -19.03
C ASP A 46 -2.19 -1.91 -20.44
N SER A 47 -2.23 -0.58 -20.62
CA SER A 47 -2.50 0.07 -21.90
C SER A 47 -1.45 -0.27 -22.96
N PHE A 48 -0.17 -0.31 -22.56
CA PHE A 48 0.93 -0.67 -23.46
C PHE A 48 0.84 -2.13 -23.93
N PHE A 49 0.53 -3.05 -23.02
CA PHE A 49 0.38 -4.46 -23.37
C PHE A 49 -0.85 -4.72 -24.25
N GLU A 50 -1.97 -4.04 -24.00
CA GLU A 50 -3.14 -4.10 -24.89
C GLU A 50 -2.80 -3.67 -26.31
N TRP A 51 -2.08 -2.55 -26.46
CA TRP A 51 -1.62 -2.07 -27.76
C TRP A 51 -0.68 -3.07 -28.46
N LEU A 52 0.30 -3.60 -27.73
CA LEU A 52 1.27 -4.55 -28.26
C LEU A 52 0.59 -5.85 -28.70
N MET A 53 -0.35 -6.36 -27.90
CA MET A 53 -1.12 -7.55 -28.25
C MET A 53 -2.01 -7.31 -29.46
N ALA A 54 -2.71 -6.18 -29.53
CA ALA A 54 -3.53 -5.83 -30.68
C ALA A 54 -2.70 -5.77 -31.98
N TRP A 55 -1.49 -5.21 -31.91
CA TRP A 55 -0.55 -5.18 -33.02
C TRP A 55 -0.09 -6.57 -33.43
N TYR A 56 0.27 -7.43 -32.46
CA TYR A 56 0.66 -8.82 -32.72
C TYR A 56 -0.47 -9.63 -33.38
N PHE A 57 -1.70 -9.53 -32.88
CA PHE A 57 -2.86 -10.21 -33.46
C PHE A 57 -3.19 -9.70 -34.87
N ASN A 58 -3.00 -8.40 -35.13
CA ASN A 58 -3.18 -7.84 -36.46
C ASN A 58 -2.12 -8.35 -37.45
N PHE A 59 -0.86 -8.46 -37.03
CA PHE A 59 0.23 -8.98 -37.85
C PHE A 59 0.08 -10.48 -38.18
N MET A 60 -0.50 -11.26 -37.26
CA MET A 60 -0.75 -12.70 -37.44
C MET A 60 -1.98 -13.01 -38.33
N LYS A 61 -2.82 -12.01 -38.63
CA LYS A 61 -4.00 -12.13 -39.49
C LYS A 61 -3.63 -11.86 -40.95
#